data_AF-A0A852TUV0-F1
#
_entry.id   AF-A0A852TUV0-F1
#
_cell.length_a   1.000
_cell.length_b   1.000
_cell.length_c   1.000
_cell.angle_alpha   90.00
_cell.angle_beta   90.00
_cell.angle_gamma   90.00
#
_symmetry.space_group_name_H-M   'P 1'
#
loop_
_entity.id
_entity.type
_entity.pdbx_description
1 polymer ?
#
loop_
_entity_poly.entity_id
_entity_poly.type
_entity_poly.pdbx_seq_one_letter_code
_entity_poly.pdbx_strand_id
1 'polypeptide(L)' 'MTPQDIGRRATLRIKLPDGRFRDIVGVLETWEGDIIRVRRRDGTVTEVTSGEVVAGRVVPQQPPRRRAEPNT' A
#
# COMPACT_ATOMS: atom_id res chain seq x y z
N MET A 1 2.08 7.91 -3.50
CA MET A 1 3.09 7.02 -2.90
C MET A 1 4.40 7.22 -3.62
N THR A 2 5.51 7.01 -2.93
CA THR A 2 6.87 7.13 -3.48
C THR A 2 7.76 5.98 -2.99
N PRO A 3 8.98 5.81 -3.54
CA PRO A 3 9.94 4.84 -3.01
C PRO A 3 10.28 5.03 -1.52
N GLN A 4 10.03 6.21 -0.94
CA GLN A 4 10.20 6.45 0.50
C GLN A 4 9.16 5.70 1.37
N ASP A 5 8.12 5.15 0.75
CA ASP A 5 7.08 4.39 1.45
C ASP A 5 7.43 2.91 1.63
N ILE A 6 8.63 2.47 1.23
CA ILE A 6 9.13 1.12 1.51
C ILE A 6 9.12 0.85 3.02
N GLY A 7 8.68 -0.35 3.41
CA GLY A 7 8.47 -0.77 4.79
C GLY A 7 7.12 -0.33 5.38
N ARG A 8 6.37 0.54 4.70
CA ARG A 8 5.06 1.02 5.16
C ARG A 8 3.94 0.17 4.59
N ARG A 9 2.85 0.04 5.34
CA ARG A 9 1.62 -0.59 4.85
C ARG A 9 0.94 0.36 3.86
N ALA A 10 0.46 -0.15 2.75
CA ALA A 10 -0.25 0.61 1.74
C ALA A 10 -1.37 -0.22 1.10
N THR A 11 -2.28 0.48 0.45
CA THR A 11 -3.29 -0.09 -0.45
C THR A 11 -2.99 0.39 -1.86
N LEU A 12 -2.86 -0.54 -2.80
CA LEU A 12 -2.73 -0.27 -4.22
C LEU A 12 -4.01 -0.70 -4.92
N ARG A 13 -4.54 0.18 -5.75
CA ARG A 13 -5.60 -0.14 -6.70
C ARG A 13 -4.98 -0.29 -8.07
N ILE A 14 -5.14 -1.47 -8.64
CA ILE A 14 -4.55 -1.86 -9.92
C ILE A 14 -5.65 -2.02 -10.95
N LYS A 15 -5.37 -1.61 -12.19
CA LYS A 15 -6.21 -1.89 -13.36
C LYS A 15 -5.71 -3.17 -14.02
N LEU A 16 -6.62 -4.11 -14.21
CA LEU A 16 -6.35 -5.36 -14.89
C LEU A 16 -6.52 -5.20 -16.41
N PRO A 17 -5.89 -6.05 -17.24
CA PRO A 17 -6.02 -6.00 -18.69
C PRO A 17 -7.48 -6.14 -19.19
N ASP A 18 -8.33 -6.82 -18.43
CA ASP A 18 -9.76 -6.99 -18.71
C ASP A 18 -10.63 -5.78 -18.34
N GLY A 19 -10.02 -4.67 -17.91
CA GLY A 19 -10.69 -3.44 -17.53
C GLY A 19 -11.25 -3.44 -16.10
N ARG A 20 -11.13 -4.55 -15.35
CA ARG A 20 -11.51 -4.59 -13.94
C ARG A 20 -10.45 -3.94 -13.06
N PHE A 21 -10.83 -3.68 -11.82
CA PHE A 21 -9.92 -3.19 -10.79
C PHE A 21 -9.75 -4.22 -9.70
N ARG A 22 -8.55 -4.26 -9.13
CA ARG A 22 -8.25 -5.06 -7.94
C ARG A 22 -7.54 -4.21 -6.92
N ASP A 23 -7.91 -4.38 -5.66
CA ASP A 23 -7.20 -3.76 -4.54
C ASP A 23 -6.25 -4.77 -3.89
N ILE A 24 -5.03 -4.31 -3.62
CA ILE A 24 -3.98 -5.08 -2.94
C ILE A 24 -3.60 -4.29 -1.69
N VAL A 25 -3.64 -4.97 -0.53
CA VAL A 25 -3.20 -4.39 0.74
C VAL A 25 -2.00 -5.18 1.24
N GLY A 26 -0.92 -4.47 1.56
CA GLY A 26 0.29 -5.09 2.07
C GLY A 26 1.36 -4.07 2.44
N VAL A 27 2.55 -4.56 2.78
CA VAL A 27 3.72 -3.73 3.02
C VAL A 27 4.48 -3.57 1.71
N LEU A 28 4.85 -2.34 1.34
CA LEU A 28 5.77 -2.13 0.23
C LEU A 28 7.15 -2.68 0.62
N GLU A 29 7.63 -3.72 -0.05
CA GLU A 29 8.97 -4.27 0.20
C GLU A 29 10.02 -3.63 -0.71
N THR A 30 9.67 -3.38 -1.97
CA THR A 30 10.62 -2.85 -2.95
C THR A 30 9.93 -1.99 -3.97
N TRP A 31 10.68 -1.01 -4.47
CA TRP A 31 10.30 -0.18 -5.59
C TRP A 31 11.52 -0.07 -6.51
N GLU A 32 11.50 -0.81 -7.61
CA GLU A 32 12.60 -0.90 -8.56
C GLU A 32 12.10 -0.46 -9.94
N GLY A 33 12.46 0.77 -10.33
CA GLY A 33 11.93 1.39 -11.55
C GLY A 33 10.40 1.43 -11.50
N ASP A 34 9.77 0.64 -12.37
CA ASP A 34 8.32 0.52 -12.50
C ASP A 34 7.75 -0.70 -11.78
N ILE A 35 8.55 -1.51 -11.11
CA ILE A 35 8.04 -2.69 -10.39
C ILE A 35 7.93 -2.39 -8.89
N ILE A 36 6.73 -2.59 -8.36
CA ILE A 36 6.42 -2.46 -6.94
C ILE A 36 6.16 -3.85 -6.39
N ARG A 37 6.96 -4.26 -5.39
CA ARG A 37 6.74 -5.51 -4.65
C ARG A 37 5.96 -5.24 -3.38
N VAL A 38 4.84 -5.91 -3.21
CA VAL A 38 3.97 -5.78 -2.04
C VAL A 38 3.86 -7.12 -1.33
N ARG A 39 4.29 -7.18 -0.08
CA ARG A 39 4.07 -8.32 0.79
C ARG A 39 2.72 -8.25 1.46
N ARG A 40 1.87 -9.22 1.15
CA ARG A 40 0.55 -9.37 1.73
C ARG A 40 0.63 -9.96 3.14
N ARG A 41 -0.48 -9.86 3.86
CA ARG A 41 -0.59 -10.36 5.24
C ARG A 41 -0.38 -11.87 5.36
N ASP A 42 -0.72 -12.63 4.32
CA ASP A 42 -0.51 -14.07 4.22
C ASP A 42 0.95 -14.47 3.97
N GLY A 43 1.85 -13.49 3.84
CA GLY A 43 3.27 -13.71 3.55
C GLY A 43 3.58 -13.82 2.06
N THR A 44 2.58 -13.80 1.18
CA THR A 44 2.79 -13.82 -0.27
C THR A 44 3.31 -12.47 -0.76
N VAL A 45 4.23 -12.49 -1.72
CA VAL A 45 4.71 -11.28 -2.40
C VAL A 45 4.00 -11.17 -3.73
N THR A 46 3.43 -10.00 -4.00
CA THR A 46 2.84 -9.68 -5.30
C THR A 46 3.63 -8.57 -5.94
N GLU A 47 4.01 -8.79 -7.19
CA GLU A 47 4.63 -7.78 -8.04
C GLU A 47 3.55 -7.06 -8.83
N VAL A 48 3.71 -5.75 -8.95
CA VAL A 48 2.77 -4.87 -9.64
C VAL A 48 3.57 -3.88 -10.47
N THR A 49 3.14 -3.61 -11.70
CA THR A 49 3.76 -2.55 -12.49
C THR A 49 3.16 -1.19 -12.12
N SER A 50 3.98 -0.15 -12.08
CA SER A 50 3.61 1.23 -11.76
C SER A 50 2.55 1.76 -12.73
N GLY A 51 2.61 1.35 -14.00
CA GLY A 51 1.65 1.72 -15.04
C GLY A 51 0.25 1.12 -14.86
N GLU A 52 0.12 0.00 -14.16
CA GLU A 52 -1.19 -0.59 -13.81
C GLU A 52 -1.80 0.02 -12.54
N VAL A 53 -0.98 0.67 -11.71
CA VAL A 53 -1.44 1.27 -10.45
C VAL A 53 -2.17 2.58 -10.75
N VAL A 54 -3.49 2.57 -10.60
CA VAL A 54 -4.34 3.75 -10.80
C VAL A 54 -4.50 4.58 -9.54
N ALA A 55 -4.26 4.00 -8.37
CA ALA A 55 -4.23 4.73 -7.10
C ALA A 55 -3.37 3.99 -6.07
N GLY A 56 -2.64 4.74 -5.25
CA GLY A 56 -1.85 4.21 -4.15
C GLY A 56 -2.01 5.06 -2.89
N ARG A 57 -2.37 4.44 -1.77
CA ARG A 57 -2.53 5.10 -0.48
C ARG A 57 -1.72 4.40 0.60
N VAL A 58 -0.86 5.15 1.27
CA VAL A 58 -0.18 4.68 2.47
C VAL A 58 -1.19 4.59 3.62
N VAL A 59 -1.19 3.45 4.30
CA VAL A 59 -2.03 3.15 5.45
C VAL A 59 -1.19 3.30 6.73
N PRO A 60 -1.52 4.27 7.61
CA PRO A 60 -0.83 4.39 8.88
C PRO A 60 -1.05 3.14 9.74
N GLN A 61 0.04 2.59 10.29
CA GLN A 61 -0.02 1.36 11.09
C GLN A 61 -0.73 1.55 12.43
N GLN A 62 -0.73 2.77 12.98
CA GLN A 62 -1.38 3.09 14.24
C GLN A 62 -2.57 4.02 13.99
N PRO A 63 -3.77 3.70 14.52
CA PRO A 63 -4.84 4.68 14.61
C PRO A 63 -4.31 5.91 15.37
N PRO A 64 -4.69 7.14 14.99
CA PRO A 64 -4.35 8.33 15.77
C PRO A 64 -4.74 8.10 17.23
N ARG A 65 -3.78 8.26 18.16
CA ARG A 65 -4.08 8.13 19.59
C ARG A 65 -5.16 9.17 19.92
N ARG A 66 -6.32 8.72 20.38
CA ARG A 66 -7.36 9.62 20.93
C ARG A 66 -6.72 10.34 22.11
N ARG A 67 -6.57 11.66 22.02
CA ARG A 67 -6.18 12.48 23.17
C ARG A 67 -7.32 12.35 24.18
N ALA A 68 -7.06 11.73 25.33
CA ALA A 68 -7.98 11.84 26.45
C ALA A 68 -8.03 13.31 26.84
N GLU A 69 -9.22 13.89 26.86
CA GLU A 69 -9.44 15.23 27.41
C GLU A 69 -9.01 15.22 28.88
N PRO A 70 -8.13 16.14 29.33
CA PRO A 70 -7.84 16.27 30.74
C PRO A 70 -9.11 16.77 31.43
N ASN A 71 -9.76 15.89 32.20
CA ASN A 71 -10.82 16.26 33.12
C ASN A 71 -10.18 17.18 34.18
N THR A 72 -10.57 18.46 34.17
CA THR A 72 -10.24 19.44 35.22
C THR A 72 -11.44 19.55 36.14
#